data_AF-U1TN28-F1
#
_entry.id   AF-U1TN28-F1
#
_cell.length_a   1.000
_cell.length_b   1.000
_cell.length_c   1.000
_cell.angle_alpha   90.00
_cell.angle_beta   90.00
_cell.angle_gamma   90.00
#
_symmetry.space_group_name_H-M   'P 1'
#
loop_
_entity.id
_entity.type
_entity.pdbx_description
1 polymer ?
#
loop_
_entity_poly.entity_id
_entity_poly.type
_entity_poly.pdbx_seq_one_letter_code
_entity_poly.pdbx_strand_id
1 'polypeptide(L)'
;MSAAAGPPNLLAGRYQLERILGTGGMGVVYRARDLLHEAFGEPDCRVALKLLGESLSASTDAHVLLYSEFALTRSLRHDHVVRAFSFEVDTALQVAFFTMEVMPGLTLDRLLQECPQGLPWQELQPMALQLLEALAYTHRQGVLHGDVKPANIMVGEQGLRLFDFGLGHAQAQAEAGLPALSRNRLNAWTPAYAAPELIAGGLPSASADLYGAARVLYEMAEGRRPVEPQRNQRLPRPRQLPRQYWPLLRSALAIDPVQRTVDVAELCEGLAARRCLWFRG
;
A
#
# COMPACT_ATOMS: atom_id res chain seq x y z
N MET A 1 -5.07 -33.27 -17.27
CA MET A 1 -4.97 -32.17 -16.28
C MET A 1 -3.95 -31.18 -16.83
N SER A 2 -4.43 -30.10 -17.46
CA SER A 2 -3.57 -29.13 -18.14
C SER A 2 -3.09 -28.11 -17.10
N ALA A 3 -1.78 -28.07 -16.88
CA ALA A 3 -1.14 -26.98 -16.14
C ALA A 3 -1.25 -25.73 -17.02
N ALA A 4 -1.86 -24.66 -16.49
CA ALA A 4 -1.83 -23.36 -17.13
C ALA A 4 -0.37 -22.95 -17.32
N ALA A 5 0.08 -22.83 -18.57
CA ALA A 5 1.41 -22.35 -18.89
C ALA A 5 1.47 -20.88 -18.51
N GLY A 6 2.23 -20.54 -17.46
CA GLY A 6 2.51 -19.14 -17.13
C GLY A 6 3.16 -18.42 -18.32
N PRO A 7 3.25 -17.08 -18.29
CA PRO A 7 3.91 -16.33 -19.35
C PRO A 7 5.32 -16.91 -19.59
N PRO A 8 5.79 -16.95 -20.84
CA PRO A 8 7.13 -17.42 -21.13
C PRO A 8 8.13 -16.63 -20.30
N ASN A 9 9.22 -17.31 -19.92
CA ASN A 9 10.08 -16.83 -18.85
C ASN A 9 10.84 -15.52 -19.19
N LEU A 10 10.74 -15.01 -20.42
CA LEU A 10 11.39 -13.80 -20.91
C LEU A 10 10.34 -12.85 -21.54
N LEU A 11 10.22 -11.65 -20.98
CA LEU A 11 9.33 -10.59 -21.48
C LEU A 11 10.13 -9.50 -22.20
N ALA A 12 9.59 -9.02 -23.32
CA ALA A 12 10.15 -7.97 -24.18
C ALA A 12 11.62 -8.21 -24.59
N GLY A 13 12.06 -9.48 -24.61
CA GLY A 13 13.46 -9.84 -24.84
C GLY A 13 14.46 -9.33 -23.79
N ARG A 14 13.98 -8.80 -22.66
CA ARG A 14 14.78 -8.07 -21.67
C ARG A 14 14.61 -8.59 -20.24
N TYR A 15 13.38 -8.93 -19.85
CA TYR A 15 13.08 -9.27 -18.45
C TYR A 15 12.92 -10.77 -18.27
N GLN A 16 13.93 -11.40 -17.70
CA GLN A 16 13.90 -12.83 -17.35
C GLN A 16 13.21 -13.00 -16.00
N LEU A 17 11.99 -13.55 -15.99
CA LEU A 17 11.25 -13.84 -14.76
C LEU A 17 12.00 -14.90 -13.94
N GLU A 18 12.07 -14.72 -12.62
CA GLU A 18 12.73 -15.65 -11.71
C GLU A 18 11.73 -16.33 -10.75
N ARG A 19 10.97 -15.54 -9.98
CA ARG A 19 9.99 -16.05 -9.00
C ARG A 19 8.89 -15.04 -8.73
N ILE A 20 7.75 -15.53 -8.24
CA ILE A 20 6.66 -14.68 -7.76
C ILE A 20 7.06 -14.06 -6.41
N LEU A 21 6.87 -12.74 -6.29
CA LEU A 21 7.00 -11.98 -5.05
C LEU A 21 5.64 -11.83 -4.34
N GLY A 22 4.57 -11.64 -5.12
CA GLY A 22 3.22 -11.48 -4.58
C GLY A 22 2.13 -11.71 -5.63
N THR A 23 0.95 -12.09 -5.17
CA THR A 23 -0.28 -12.21 -5.99
C THR A 23 -1.38 -11.43 -5.29
N GLY A 24 -2.16 -10.66 -6.04
CA GLY A 24 -3.23 -9.83 -5.51
C GLY A 24 -4.35 -9.63 -6.51
N GLY A 25 -5.41 -8.92 -6.11
CA GLY A 25 -6.59 -8.70 -6.94
C GLY A 25 -6.30 -7.94 -8.25
N MET A 26 -5.21 -7.19 -8.30
CA MET A 26 -4.78 -6.43 -9.47
C MET A 26 -3.72 -7.15 -10.32
N GLY A 27 -3.21 -8.29 -9.87
CA GLY A 27 -2.31 -9.13 -10.66
C GLY A 27 -1.16 -9.78 -9.89
N VAL A 28 -0.07 -10.06 -10.59
CA VAL A 28 1.07 -10.83 -10.08
C VAL A 28 2.34 -10.01 -10.19
N VAL A 29 3.10 -9.97 -9.11
CA VAL A 29 4.42 -9.32 -9.05
C VAL A 29 5.50 -10.38 -9.07
N TYR A 30 6.41 -10.30 -10.03
CA TYR A 30 7.56 -11.17 -10.19
C TYR A 30 8.84 -10.46 -9.80
N ARG A 31 9.82 -11.19 -9.29
CA ARG A 31 11.22 -10.80 -9.37
C ARG A 31 11.72 -11.19 -10.76
N ALA A 32 12.34 -10.26 -11.46
CA ALA A 32 12.91 -10.49 -12.77
C ALA A 32 14.35 -9.95 -12.84
N ARG A 33 15.18 -10.57 -13.67
CA ARG A 33 16.48 -10.02 -14.09
C ARG A 33 16.28 -9.14 -15.30
N ASP A 34 16.81 -7.93 -15.25
CA ASP A 34 16.94 -7.03 -16.37
C ASP A 34 18.23 -7.36 -17.13
N LEU A 35 18.09 -8.11 -18.22
CA LEU A 35 19.21 -8.60 -19.01
C LEU A 35 20.02 -7.47 -19.67
N LEU A 36 19.42 -6.28 -19.86
CA LEU A 36 20.13 -5.12 -20.37
C LEU A 36 21.13 -4.60 -19.33
N HIS A 37 20.66 -4.31 -18.13
CA HIS A 37 21.52 -3.84 -17.03
C HIS A 37 22.57 -4.89 -16.65
N GLU A 38 22.20 -6.17 -16.69
CA GLU A 38 23.15 -7.27 -16.48
C GLU A 38 24.26 -7.30 -17.53
N ALA A 39 23.93 -7.11 -18.81
CA ALA A 39 24.93 -7.08 -19.88
C ALA A 39 25.93 -5.92 -19.74
N PHE A 40 25.53 -4.82 -19.11
CA PHE A 40 26.41 -3.70 -18.77
C PHE A 40 27.12 -3.84 -17.41
N GLY A 41 26.94 -4.98 -16.73
CA GLY A 41 27.64 -5.31 -15.48
C GLY A 41 27.10 -4.60 -14.24
N GLU A 42 25.84 -4.16 -14.25
CA GLU A 42 25.24 -3.58 -13.04
C GLU A 42 25.08 -4.66 -11.95
N PRO A 43 25.55 -4.38 -10.71
CA PRO A 43 25.54 -5.37 -9.64
C PRO A 43 24.13 -5.74 -9.15
N ASP A 44 23.16 -4.84 -9.31
CA ASP A 44 21.76 -5.07 -8.92
C ASP A 44 20.81 -4.92 -10.11
N CYS A 45 20.92 -5.84 -11.07
CA CYS A 45 20.10 -5.90 -12.26
C CYS A 45 18.67 -6.47 -12.02
N ARG A 46 18.22 -6.59 -10.77
CA ARG A 46 16.91 -7.19 -10.46
C ARG A 46 15.84 -6.12 -10.31
N VAL A 47 14.68 -6.41 -10.88
CA VAL A 47 13.48 -5.56 -10.78
C VAL A 47 12.29 -6.37 -10.28
N ALA A 48 11.36 -5.69 -9.62
CA ALA A 48 10.02 -6.21 -9.42
C ALA A 48 9.18 -5.85 -10.65
N LEU A 49 8.44 -6.80 -11.18
CA LEU A 49 7.68 -6.66 -12.43
C LEU A 49 6.21 -7.01 -12.15
N LYS A 50 5.30 -6.06 -12.31
CA LYS A 50 3.86 -6.26 -12.11
C LYS A 50 3.18 -6.54 -13.44
N LEU A 51 2.49 -7.68 -13.50
CA LEU A 51 1.59 -8.10 -14.56
C LEU A 51 0.16 -8.06 -14.04
N LEU A 52 -0.82 -7.76 -14.90
CA LEU A 52 -2.22 -7.97 -14.55
C LEU A 52 -2.53 -9.46 -14.46
N GLY A 53 -3.44 -9.83 -13.56
CA GLY A 53 -3.94 -11.20 -13.46
C GLY A 53 -4.82 -11.58 -14.64
N GLU A 54 -4.96 -12.88 -14.92
CA GLU A 54 -5.75 -13.42 -16.04
C GLU A 54 -7.21 -12.91 -16.08
N SER A 55 -7.82 -12.70 -14.90
CA SER A 55 -9.18 -12.17 -14.78
C SER A 55 -9.31 -10.71 -15.24
N LEU A 56 -8.25 -9.93 -15.09
CA LEU A 56 -8.20 -8.52 -15.50
C LEU A 56 -7.66 -8.36 -16.91
N SER A 57 -6.75 -9.23 -17.36
CA SER A 57 -6.18 -9.18 -18.72
C SER A 57 -7.21 -9.43 -19.82
N ALA A 58 -8.31 -10.13 -19.51
CA ALA A 58 -9.44 -10.33 -20.41
C ALA A 58 -10.32 -9.06 -20.59
N SER A 59 -10.14 -8.03 -19.77
CA SER A 59 -10.84 -6.75 -19.91
C SER A 59 -10.22 -5.93 -21.04
N THR A 60 -11.05 -5.31 -21.88
CA THR A 60 -10.59 -4.38 -22.93
C THR A 60 -9.74 -3.23 -22.36
N ASP A 61 -10.00 -2.86 -21.10
CA ASP A 61 -9.35 -1.72 -20.44
C ASP A 61 -8.16 -2.10 -19.56
N ALA A 62 -7.76 -3.38 -19.53
CA ALA A 62 -6.75 -3.91 -18.61
C ALA A 62 -5.47 -3.05 -18.57
N HIS A 63 -4.91 -2.79 -19.76
CA HIS A 63 -3.70 -2.01 -19.95
C HIS A 63 -3.82 -0.56 -19.47
N VAL A 64 -5.01 0.05 -19.57
CA VAL A 64 -5.27 1.42 -19.09
C VAL A 64 -5.25 1.46 -17.57
N LEU A 65 -5.80 0.45 -16.91
CA LEU A 65 -5.80 0.34 -15.44
C LEU A 65 -4.39 0.13 -14.91
N LEU A 66 -3.59 -0.72 -15.56
CA LEU A 66 -2.20 -0.94 -15.18
C LEU A 66 -1.34 0.31 -15.44
N TYR A 67 -1.52 0.96 -16.58
CA TYR A 67 -0.79 2.19 -16.91
C TYR A 67 -1.13 3.31 -15.92
N SER A 68 -2.38 3.39 -15.52
CA SER A 68 -2.84 4.34 -14.51
C SER A 68 -2.14 4.17 -13.16
N GLU A 69 -2.03 2.94 -12.67
CA GLU A 69 -1.29 2.63 -11.45
C GLU A 69 0.19 2.99 -11.59
N PHE A 70 0.80 2.64 -12.73
CA PHE A 70 2.18 2.98 -13.03
C PHE A 70 2.40 4.50 -13.06
N ALA A 71 1.56 5.25 -13.76
CA ALA A 71 1.67 6.69 -13.91
C ALA A 71 1.57 7.41 -12.56
N LEU A 72 0.64 6.96 -11.72
CA LEU A 72 0.52 7.40 -10.32
C LEU A 72 1.81 7.14 -9.55
N THR A 73 2.23 5.89 -9.47
CA THR A 73 3.42 5.46 -8.71
C THR A 73 4.67 6.17 -9.19
N ARG A 74 4.82 6.37 -10.51
CA ARG A 74 5.99 7.04 -11.10
C ARG A 74 6.05 8.54 -10.81
N SER A 75 4.91 9.18 -10.57
CA SER A 75 4.86 10.60 -10.23
C SER A 75 5.40 10.89 -8.82
N LEU A 76 5.41 9.86 -7.95
CA LEU A 76 5.82 9.95 -6.56
C LEU A 76 7.33 9.73 -6.38
N ARG A 77 7.95 10.55 -5.53
CA ARG A 77 9.38 10.49 -5.19
C ARG A 77 9.57 10.71 -3.68
N HIS A 78 9.64 9.61 -2.94
CA HIS A 78 9.80 9.62 -1.49
C HIS A 78 10.46 8.33 -1.02
N ASP A 79 11.31 8.39 0.00
CA ASP A 79 12.09 7.23 0.46
C ASP A 79 11.21 6.07 0.96
N HIS A 80 10.02 6.40 1.48
CA HIS A 80 9.04 5.44 1.98
C HIS A 80 7.92 5.10 0.98
N VAL A 81 8.12 5.41 -0.31
CA VAL A 81 7.19 5.04 -1.41
C VAL A 81 7.95 4.26 -2.48
N VAL A 82 7.37 3.18 -2.97
CA VAL A 82 7.98 2.36 -4.03
C VAL A 82 8.23 3.17 -5.31
N ARG A 83 9.40 2.97 -5.92
CA ARG A 83 9.79 3.62 -7.16
C ARG A 83 9.47 2.76 -8.40
N ALA A 84 8.65 3.29 -9.30
CA ALA A 84 8.41 2.70 -10.63
C ALA A 84 9.47 3.12 -11.66
N PHE A 85 9.89 2.21 -12.55
CA PHE A 85 11.03 2.36 -13.46
C PHE A 85 10.70 2.38 -14.95
N SER A 86 9.82 1.53 -15.45
CA SER A 86 9.36 1.54 -16.85
C SER A 86 7.98 0.90 -16.97
N PHE A 87 7.19 1.34 -17.94
CA PHE A 87 5.98 0.65 -18.39
C PHE A 87 6.24 0.17 -19.81
N GLU A 88 5.95 -1.10 -20.06
CA GLU A 88 6.28 -1.76 -21.31
C GLU A 88 5.14 -2.66 -21.78
N VAL A 89 5.12 -2.90 -23.08
CA VAL A 89 4.17 -3.80 -23.73
C VAL A 89 4.98 -4.79 -24.55
N ASP A 90 4.88 -6.07 -24.20
CA ASP A 90 5.39 -7.14 -25.05
C ASP A 90 4.36 -7.42 -26.14
N THR A 91 4.65 -6.97 -27.35
CA THR A 91 3.75 -7.14 -28.51
C THR A 91 3.69 -8.58 -29.01
N ALA A 92 4.70 -9.41 -28.77
CA ALA A 92 4.66 -10.81 -29.17
C ALA A 92 3.72 -11.61 -28.26
N LEU A 93 3.73 -11.28 -26.96
CA LEU A 93 2.90 -11.94 -25.94
C LEU A 93 1.60 -11.21 -25.64
N GLN A 94 1.40 -10.02 -26.23
CA GLN A 94 0.24 -9.16 -26.01
C GLN A 94 0.00 -8.87 -24.52
N VAL A 95 1.08 -8.61 -23.78
CA VAL A 95 1.00 -8.35 -22.34
C VAL A 95 1.66 -7.03 -21.98
N ALA A 96 0.96 -6.23 -21.15
CA ALA A 96 1.50 -5.02 -20.56
C ALA A 96 2.02 -5.31 -19.15
N PHE A 97 3.14 -4.68 -18.80
CA PHE A 97 3.73 -4.76 -17.47
C PHE A 97 4.43 -3.45 -17.12
N PHE A 98 4.69 -3.26 -15.84
CA PHE A 98 5.65 -2.24 -15.42
C PHE A 98 6.66 -2.80 -14.44
N THR A 99 7.84 -2.18 -14.45
CA THR A 99 8.93 -2.51 -13.55
C THR A 99 9.03 -1.49 -12.43
N MET A 100 9.46 -1.94 -11.26
CA MET A 100 9.68 -1.13 -10.07
C MET A 100 10.84 -1.70 -9.26
N GLU A 101 11.27 -0.97 -8.25
CA GLU A 101 12.33 -1.43 -7.36
C GLU A 101 11.95 -2.75 -6.67
N VAL A 102 12.95 -3.60 -6.45
CA VAL A 102 12.80 -4.76 -5.58
C VAL A 102 12.88 -4.28 -4.15
N MET A 103 11.78 -4.39 -3.41
CA MET A 103 11.76 -4.05 -1.99
C MET A 103 12.20 -5.28 -1.18
N PRO A 104 13.34 -5.25 -0.47
CA PRO A 104 13.77 -6.35 0.39
C PRO A 104 12.90 -6.42 1.65
N GLY A 105 12.81 -7.62 2.24
CA GLY A 105 12.09 -7.85 3.49
C GLY A 105 10.76 -8.57 3.34
N LEU A 106 9.83 -8.29 4.25
CA LEU A 106 8.52 -8.92 4.33
C LEU A 106 7.42 -7.87 4.31
N THR A 107 6.27 -8.25 3.77
CA THR A 107 5.07 -7.43 3.91
C THR A 107 4.65 -7.37 5.38
N LEU A 108 4.09 -6.24 5.82
CA LEU A 108 3.74 -6.03 7.23
C LEU A 108 2.71 -7.05 7.71
N ASP A 109 1.81 -7.53 6.85
CA ASP A 109 0.86 -8.61 7.21
C ASP A 109 1.58 -9.93 7.58
N ARG A 110 2.70 -10.23 6.93
CA ARG A 110 3.53 -11.41 7.28
C ARG A 110 4.31 -11.17 8.55
N LEU A 111 4.91 -10.00 8.72
CA LEU A 111 5.59 -9.63 9.96
C LEU A 111 4.64 -9.73 11.17
N LEU A 112 3.41 -9.24 11.04
CA LEU A 112 2.42 -9.26 12.12
C LEU A 112 1.95 -10.68 12.49
N GLN A 113 2.03 -11.65 11.57
CA GLN A 113 1.76 -13.06 11.91
C GLN A 113 2.81 -13.62 12.88
N GLU A 114 4.05 -13.11 12.81
CA GLU A 114 5.14 -13.49 13.71
C GLU A 114 5.11 -12.71 15.04
N CYS A 115 4.27 -11.67 15.15
CA CYS A 115 4.15 -10.79 16.32
C CYS A 115 2.73 -10.80 16.92
N PRO A 116 2.22 -11.94 17.45
CA PRO A 116 0.85 -12.07 17.93
C PRO A 116 0.51 -11.22 19.17
N GLN A 117 1.52 -10.62 19.82
CA GLN A 117 1.38 -9.72 20.97
C GLN A 117 1.57 -8.24 20.60
N GLY A 118 1.74 -7.94 19.31
CA GLY A 118 2.07 -6.63 18.78
C GLY A 118 3.56 -6.35 18.83
N LEU A 119 3.96 -5.33 18.09
CA LEU A 119 5.31 -4.81 18.03
C LEU A 119 5.54 -3.87 19.23
N PRO A 120 6.65 -4.00 19.96
CA PRO A 120 7.02 -3.04 20.99
C PRO A 120 7.01 -1.61 20.45
N TRP A 121 6.62 -0.63 21.27
CA TRP A 121 6.52 0.76 20.83
C TRP A 121 7.80 1.29 20.15
N GLN A 122 8.97 0.87 20.63
CA GLN A 122 10.27 1.29 20.10
C GLN A 122 10.50 0.84 18.64
N GLU A 123 9.91 -0.29 18.23
CA GLU A 123 9.96 -0.80 16.87
C GLU A 123 8.79 -0.24 16.04
N LEU A 124 7.60 -0.20 16.63
CA LEU A 124 6.38 0.29 15.99
C LEU A 124 6.47 1.76 15.60
N GLN A 125 6.94 2.62 16.50
CA GLN A 125 6.92 4.08 16.30
C GLN A 125 7.70 4.52 15.06
N PRO A 126 8.95 4.07 14.80
CA PRO A 126 9.65 4.39 13.56
C PRO A 126 8.86 3.98 12.31
N MET A 127 8.32 2.76 12.27
CA MET A 127 7.52 2.28 11.14
C MET A 127 6.24 3.11 10.94
N ALA A 128 5.58 3.48 12.03
CA ALA A 128 4.39 4.33 11.98
C ALA A 128 4.71 5.72 11.41
N LEU A 129 5.82 6.34 11.82
CA LEU A 129 6.26 7.63 11.29
C LEU A 129 6.55 7.54 9.79
N GLN A 130 7.31 6.52 9.36
CA GLN A 130 7.62 6.31 7.94
C GLN A 130 6.37 6.16 7.06
N LEU A 131 5.37 5.39 7.53
CA LEU A 131 4.09 5.24 6.83
C LEU A 131 3.33 6.57 6.74
N LEU A 132 3.25 7.31 7.85
CA LEU A 132 2.52 8.57 7.89
C LEU A 132 3.22 9.66 7.09
N GLU A 133 4.56 9.70 7.08
CA GLU A 133 5.36 10.59 6.23
C GLU A 133 5.11 10.30 4.74
N ALA A 134 5.08 9.02 4.36
CA ALA A 134 4.75 8.60 2.99
C ALA A 134 3.35 9.08 2.57
N LEU A 135 2.34 8.85 3.42
CA LEU A 135 0.96 9.26 3.14
C LEU A 135 0.78 10.78 3.14
N ALA A 136 1.42 11.50 4.07
CA ALA A 136 1.40 12.95 4.09
C ALA A 136 2.05 13.52 2.81
N TYR A 137 3.14 12.89 2.34
CA TYR A 137 3.75 13.24 1.06
C TYR A 137 2.79 13.00 -0.12
N THR A 138 2.17 11.83 -0.22
CA THR A 138 1.26 11.51 -1.35
C THR A 138 0.06 12.47 -1.36
N HIS A 139 -0.51 12.77 -0.20
CA HIS A 139 -1.63 13.72 -0.07
C HIS A 139 -1.23 15.13 -0.53
N ARG A 140 -0.02 15.60 -0.21
CA ARG A 140 0.50 16.88 -0.72
C ARG A 140 0.68 16.90 -2.24
N GLN A 141 0.90 15.75 -2.86
CA GLN A 141 0.94 15.61 -4.33
C GLN A 141 -0.45 15.46 -4.95
N GLY A 142 -1.52 15.53 -4.16
CA GLY A 142 -2.90 15.29 -4.63
C GLY A 142 -3.20 13.82 -4.91
N VAL A 143 -2.35 12.90 -4.46
CA VAL A 143 -2.50 11.46 -4.65
C VAL A 143 -2.98 10.80 -3.36
N LEU A 144 -4.11 10.12 -3.45
CA LEU A 144 -4.61 9.23 -2.40
C LEU A 144 -4.03 7.83 -2.59
N HIS A 145 -3.85 7.07 -1.52
CA HIS A 145 -3.48 5.67 -1.64
C HIS A 145 -4.72 4.82 -1.95
N GLY A 146 -5.81 5.06 -1.21
CA GLY A 146 -7.06 4.32 -1.31
C GLY A 146 -7.06 3.04 -0.47
N ASP A 147 -6.03 2.18 -0.61
CA ASP A 147 -6.03 0.82 0.00
C ASP A 147 -4.94 0.62 1.06
N VAL A 148 -4.89 1.49 2.07
CA VAL A 148 -3.85 1.39 3.12
C VAL A 148 -4.10 0.15 3.98
N LYS A 149 -3.22 -0.85 3.87
CA LYS A 149 -3.29 -2.12 4.62
C LYS A 149 -1.90 -2.76 4.77
N PRO A 150 -1.70 -3.69 5.72
CA PRO A 150 -0.38 -4.29 5.96
C PRO A 150 0.20 -5.03 4.75
N ALA A 151 -0.64 -5.61 3.89
CA ALA A 151 -0.17 -6.29 2.67
C ALA A 151 0.39 -5.34 1.59
N ASN A 152 0.13 -4.03 1.69
CA ASN A 152 0.63 -2.99 0.77
C ASN A 152 1.83 -2.22 1.38
N ILE A 153 2.40 -2.75 2.46
CA ILE A 153 3.49 -2.14 3.21
C ILE A 153 4.61 -3.16 3.30
N MET A 154 5.78 -2.86 2.72
CA MET A 154 6.98 -3.67 2.85
C MET A 154 7.83 -3.16 4.00
N VAL A 155 8.37 -4.05 4.83
CA VAL A 155 9.29 -3.74 5.93
C VAL A 155 10.60 -4.49 5.70
N GLY A 156 11.69 -3.74 5.62
CA GLY A 156 13.05 -4.30 5.48
C GLY A 156 14.09 -3.49 6.25
N GLU A 157 15.36 -3.83 6.06
CA GLU A 157 16.48 -3.19 6.76
C GLU A 157 16.60 -1.68 6.49
N GLN A 158 16.18 -1.24 5.30
CA GLN A 158 16.17 0.16 4.89
C GLN A 158 14.90 0.92 5.37
N GLY A 159 14.06 0.26 6.16
CA GLY A 159 12.79 0.79 6.64
C GLY A 159 11.59 0.34 5.81
N LEU A 160 10.51 1.09 5.96
CA LEU A 160 9.22 0.80 5.35
C LEU A 160 9.13 1.40 3.95
N ARG A 161 8.48 0.66 3.02
CA ARG A 161 7.98 1.21 1.75
C ARG A 161 6.50 0.93 1.56
N LEU A 162 5.77 1.96 1.18
CA LEU A 162 4.37 1.90 0.75
C LEU A 162 4.30 1.62 -0.75
N PHE A 163 3.45 0.69 -1.16
CA PHE A 163 3.29 0.30 -2.57
C PHE A 163 1.83 -0.02 -2.91
N ASP A 164 1.55 -0.21 -4.21
CA ASP A 164 0.21 -0.52 -4.75
C ASP A 164 -0.81 0.63 -4.66
N PHE A 165 -0.55 1.71 -5.42
CA PHE A 165 -1.41 2.90 -5.53
C PHE A 165 -2.62 2.70 -6.46
N GLY A 166 -3.03 1.46 -6.70
CA GLY A 166 -4.00 1.10 -7.74
C GLY A 166 -5.37 1.77 -7.60
N LEU A 167 -5.76 2.22 -6.39
CA LEU A 167 -7.07 2.81 -6.12
C LEU A 167 -7.04 4.34 -5.94
N GLY A 168 -5.87 4.97 -6.05
CA GLY A 168 -5.66 6.39 -5.77
C GLY A 168 -6.34 7.38 -6.71
N HIS A 169 -6.61 6.99 -7.98
CA HIS A 169 -7.17 7.87 -9.01
C HIS A 169 -8.52 7.42 -9.59
N ALA A 170 -9.18 6.42 -8.99
CA ALA A 170 -10.40 5.86 -9.59
C ALA A 170 -11.52 6.91 -9.83
N GLN A 171 -11.50 8.05 -9.15
CA GLN A 171 -12.44 9.15 -9.40
C GLN A 171 -11.97 10.12 -10.49
N ALA A 172 -10.73 10.62 -10.41
CA ALA A 172 -10.19 11.52 -11.45
C ALA A 172 -10.21 10.87 -12.84
N GLN A 173 -10.00 9.55 -12.91
CA GLN A 173 -10.15 8.77 -14.14
C GLN A 173 -11.60 8.73 -14.62
N ALA A 174 -12.55 8.45 -13.72
CA ALA A 174 -13.97 8.42 -14.06
C ALA A 174 -14.47 9.79 -14.55
N GLU A 175 -14.03 10.88 -13.92
CA GLU A 175 -14.35 12.25 -14.32
C GLU A 175 -13.72 12.62 -15.68
N ALA A 176 -12.54 12.09 -15.98
CA ALA A 176 -11.87 12.26 -17.27
C ALA A 176 -12.38 11.31 -18.38
N GLY A 177 -13.40 10.47 -18.11
CA GLY A 177 -13.91 9.48 -19.05
C GLY A 177 -12.92 8.34 -19.35
N LEU A 178 -11.88 8.20 -18.55
CA LEU A 178 -10.92 7.10 -18.65
C LEU A 178 -11.47 5.85 -17.93
N PRO A 179 -11.11 4.65 -18.40
CA PRO A 179 -11.35 3.43 -17.65
C PRO A 179 -10.81 3.54 -16.22
N ALA A 180 -11.73 3.50 -15.26
CA ALA A 180 -11.41 3.47 -13.85
C ALA A 180 -11.63 2.05 -13.32
N LEU A 181 -10.81 1.63 -12.35
CA LEU A 181 -11.02 0.36 -11.66
C LEU A 181 -12.39 0.41 -10.98
N SER A 182 -13.32 -0.39 -11.51
CA SER A 182 -14.66 -0.52 -10.94
C SER A 182 -14.55 -1.17 -9.57
N ARG A 183 -14.63 -0.35 -8.52
CA ARG A 183 -14.49 -0.72 -7.09
C ARG A 183 -15.38 -1.90 -6.69
N ASN A 184 -16.57 -2.02 -7.30
CA ASN A 184 -17.52 -3.13 -7.09
C ASN A 184 -17.16 -4.43 -7.82
N ARG A 185 -16.33 -4.41 -8.87
CA ARG A 185 -15.99 -5.61 -9.66
C ARG A 185 -14.84 -6.43 -9.05
N LEU A 186 -14.09 -5.87 -8.11
CA LEU A 186 -12.80 -6.43 -7.66
C LEU A 186 -12.74 -6.84 -6.20
N ASN A 187 -13.82 -6.75 -5.42
CA ASN A 187 -13.72 -6.80 -3.94
C ASN A 187 -12.58 -5.89 -3.46
N ALA A 188 -12.55 -4.65 -4.00
CA ALA A 188 -11.36 -3.81 -4.08
C ALA A 188 -10.75 -3.42 -2.72
N TRP A 189 -11.51 -3.61 -1.63
CA TRP A 189 -11.08 -3.30 -0.29
C TRP A 189 -10.92 -4.56 0.53
N THR A 190 -9.90 -4.56 1.40
CA THR A 190 -9.87 -5.50 2.51
C THR A 190 -10.75 -4.93 3.63
N PRO A 191 -11.96 -5.46 3.90
CA PRO A 191 -12.97 -4.79 4.74
C PRO A 191 -12.46 -4.42 6.15
N ALA A 192 -11.46 -5.16 6.63
CA ALA A 192 -10.84 -4.93 7.94
C ALA A 192 -10.10 -3.59 8.09
N TYR A 193 -9.68 -2.95 6.99
CA TYR A 193 -8.92 -1.68 7.00
C TYR A 193 -9.66 -0.53 6.33
N ALA A 194 -10.63 -0.83 5.47
CA ALA A 194 -11.39 0.17 4.75
C ALA A 194 -12.18 1.07 5.72
N ALA A 195 -12.15 2.36 5.43
CA ALA A 195 -12.96 3.32 6.18
C ALA A 195 -14.46 2.99 6.01
N PRO A 196 -15.30 3.11 7.05
CA PRO A 196 -16.72 2.74 6.99
C PRO A 196 -17.48 3.42 5.85
N GLU A 197 -17.14 4.67 5.53
CA GLU A 197 -17.71 5.41 4.42
C GLU A 197 -17.34 4.81 3.05
N LEU A 198 -16.16 4.21 2.90
CA LEU A 198 -15.78 3.51 1.66
C LEU A 198 -16.59 2.22 1.48
N ILE A 199 -16.81 1.49 2.57
CA ILE A 199 -17.66 0.29 2.58
C ILE A 199 -19.10 0.67 2.21
N ALA A 200 -19.56 1.85 2.63
CA ALA A 200 -20.87 2.40 2.28
C ALA A 200 -20.96 2.96 0.82
N GLY A 201 -19.92 2.80 0.00
CA GLY A 201 -19.89 3.28 -1.39
C GLY A 201 -19.42 4.73 -1.54
N GLY A 202 -18.90 5.33 -0.47
CA GLY A 202 -18.27 6.64 -0.49
C GLY A 202 -16.98 6.68 -1.31
N LEU A 203 -16.45 7.89 -1.48
CA LEU A 203 -15.26 8.15 -2.28
C LEU A 203 -13.99 8.12 -1.41
N PRO A 204 -12.85 7.65 -1.94
CA PRO A 204 -11.53 7.82 -1.34
C PRO A 204 -11.29 9.27 -0.96
N SER A 205 -10.68 9.46 0.20
CA SER A 205 -10.29 10.76 0.72
C SER A 205 -9.05 10.59 1.59
N ALA A 206 -8.36 11.71 1.86
CA ALA A 206 -7.25 11.71 2.81
C ALA A 206 -7.69 11.21 4.21
N SER A 207 -8.94 11.49 4.59
CA SER A 207 -9.56 11.00 5.83
C SER A 207 -9.75 9.48 5.83
N ALA A 208 -10.04 8.88 4.67
CA ALA A 208 -10.16 7.42 4.55
C ALA A 208 -8.79 6.73 4.61
N ASP A 209 -7.76 7.31 3.97
CA ASP A 209 -6.37 6.83 4.08
C ASP A 209 -5.87 6.90 5.53
N LEU A 210 -6.18 8.01 6.24
CA LEU A 210 -5.89 8.17 7.66
C LEU A 210 -6.51 7.05 8.49
N TYR A 211 -7.78 6.72 8.25
CA TYR A 211 -8.44 5.62 8.96
C TYR A 211 -7.73 4.28 8.71
N GLY A 212 -7.39 3.98 7.45
CA GLY A 212 -6.65 2.78 7.09
C GLY A 212 -5.28 2.70 7.78
N ALA A 213 -4.52 3.80 7.77
CA ALA A 213 -3.25 3.90 8.49
C ALA A 213 -3.44 3.70 10.00
N ALA A 214 -4.46 4.31 10.61
CA ALA A 214 -4.75 4.15 12.02
C ALA A 214 -5.13 2.71 12.39
N ARG A 215 -5.83 1.99 11.50
CA ARG A 215 -6.11 0.55 11.65
C ARG A 215 -4.83 -0.29 11.60
N VAL A 216 -3.92 0.02 10.68
CA VAL A 216 -2.59 -0.62 10.61
C VAL A 216 -1.82 -0.39 11.91
N LEU A 217 -1.70 0.85 12.37
CA LEU A 217 -1.01 1.20 13.62
C LEU A 217 -1.63 0.51 14.84
N TYR A 218 -2.96 0.41 14.90
CA TYR A 218 -3.64 -0.32 15.96
C TYR A 218 -3.26 -1.80 15.95
N GLU A 219 -3.28 -2.44 14.78
CA GLU A 219 -2.93 -3.85 14.65
C GLU A 219 -1.46 -4.10 15.01
N MET A 220 -0.55 -3.23 14.56
CA MET A 220 0.85 -3.27 14.97
C MET A 220 0.98 -3.23 16.50
N ALA A 221 0.17 -2.43 17.19
CA ALA A 221 0.24 -2.29 18.65
C ALA A 221 -0.48 -3.40 19.44
N GLU A 222 -1.45 -4.10 18.83
CA GLU A 222 -2.23 -5.15 19.50
C GLU A 222 -1.78 -6.58 19.12
N GLY A 223 -1.16 -6.74 17.95
CA GLY A 223 -0.73 -8.03 17.39
C GLY A 223 -1.83 -8.87 16.76
N ARG A 224 -3.08 -8.39 16.81
CA ARG A 224 -4.23 -9.07 16.24
C ARG A 224 -5.10 -8.07 15.51
N ARG A 225 -5.62 -8.49 14.35
CA ARG A 225 -6.65 -7.74 13.63
C ARG A 225 -7.83 -7.49 14.57
N PRO A 226 -8.26 -6.23 14.76
CA PRO A 226 -9.45 -5.98 15.54
C PRO A 226 -10.62 -6.60 14.78
N VAL A 227 -11.35 -7.49 15.44
CA VAL A 227 -12.66 -7.96 14.97
C VAL A 227 -13.47 -6.72 14.62
N GLU A 228 -14.19 -6.75 13.49
CA GLU A 228 -15.01 -5.63 13.01
C GLU A 228 -15.71 -4.97 14.21
N PRO A 229 -15.56 -3.66 14.41
CA PRO A 229 -16.30 -3.00 15.46
C PRO A 229 -17.79 -3.21 15.11
N GLN A 230 -18.45 -4.08 15.87
CA GLN A 230 -19.91 -4.07 15.98
C GLN A 230 -20.28 -2.61 16.21
N ARG A 231 -21.31 -2.12 15.51
CA ARG A 231 -21.62 -0.69 15.27
C ARG A 231 -21.58 0.29 16.47
N ASN A 232 -21.33 -0.15 17.70
CA ASN A 232 -21.23 0.64 18.92
C ASN A 232 -20.08 0.26 19.89
N GLN A 233 -19.12 -0.59 19.53
CA GLN A 233 -18.00 -0.92 20.42
C GLN A 233 -16.83 0.04 20.27
N ARG A 234 -16.48 0.74 21.35
CA ARG A 234 -15.24 1.52 21.43
C ARG A 234 -14.05 0.57 21.47
N LEU A 235 -13.12 0.72 20.54
CA LEU A 235 -11.85 0.00 20.58
C LEU A 235 -11.10 0.35 21.88
N PRO A 236 -10.57 -0.65 22.64
CA PRO A 236 -9.70 -0.37 23.77
C PRO A 236 -8.36 0.19 23.29
N ARG A 237 -7.57 0.78 24.20
CA ARG A 237 -6.19 1.15 23.88
C ARG A 237 -5.39 -0.13 23.59
N PRO A 238 -4.67 -0.23 22.46
CA PRO A 238 -3.88 -1.41 22.16
C PRO A 238 -2.67 -1.54 23.10
N ARG A 239 -2.23 -2.78 23.33
CA ARG A 239 -1.26 -3.15 24.38
C ARG A 239 0.02 -2.32 24.33
N GLN A 240 0.66 -2.29 23.15
CA GLN A 240 1.98 -1.72 22.95
C GLN A 240 1.96 -0.20 22.73
N LEU A 241 0.78 0.43 22.64
CA LEU A 241 0.67 1.87 22.41
C LEU A 241 0.75 2.66 23.73
N PRO A 242 1.73 3.55 23.94
CA PRO A 242 1.79 4.38 25.13
C PRO A 242 0.51 5.19 25.35
N ARG A 243 0.08 5.30 26.62
CA ARG A 243 -1.21 5.91 27.00
C ARG A 243 -1.42 7.31 26.43
N GLN A 244 -0.34 8.09 26.32
CA GLN A 244 -0.40 9.47 25.83
C GLN A 244 -0.77 9.60 24.35
N TYR A 245 -0.47 8.59 23.52
CA TYR A 245 -0.77 8.63 22.08
C TYR A 245 -2.15 8.05 21.74
N TRP A 246 -2.80 7.39 22.70
CA TRP A 246 -4.11 6.78 22.48
C TRP A 246 -5.21 7.77 22.06
N PRO A 247 -5.37 8.96 22.67
CA PRO A 247 -6.38 9.91 22.23
C PRO A 247 -6.25 10.30 20.76
N LEU A 248 -5.00 10.43 20.29
CA LEU A 248 -4.67 10.81 18.92
C LEU A 248 -5.03 9.69 17.93
N LEU A 249 -4.53 8.47 18.16
CA LEU A 249 -4.86 7.31 17.32
C LEU A 249 -6.37 7.01 17.33
N ARG A 250 -7.04 7.19 18.47
CA ARG A 250 -8.49 7.02 18.59
C ARG A 250 -9.27 8.03 17.76
N SER A 251 -8.80 9.28 17.65
CA SER A 251 -9.43 10.28 16.77
C SER A 251 -9.38 9.82 15.31
N ALA A 252 -8.22 9.36 14.84
CA ALA A 252 -8.05 8.82 13.49
C ALA A 252 -8.89 7.56 13.21
N LEU A 253 -9.20 6.76 14.25
CA LEU A 253 -10.06 5.57 14.18
C LEU A 253 -11.56 5.88 14.27
N ALA A 254 -11.99 7.14 14.28
CA ALA A 254 -13.41 7.47 14.38
C ALA A 254 -14.18 6.93 13.17
N ILE A 255 -15.34 6.31 13.44
CA ILE A 255 -16.22 5.74 12.42
C ILE A 255 -16.76 6.85 11.51
N ASP A 256 -17.19 7.96 12.11
CA ASP A 256 -17.61 9.16 11.41
C ASP A 256 -16.38 9.99 10.98
N PRO A 257 -16.16 10.23 9.68
CA PRO A 257 -15.05 11.04 9.17
C PRO A 257 -14.98 12.45 9.79
N VAL A 258 -16.12 13.05 10.14
CA VAL A 258 -16.17 14.40 10.75
C VAL A 258 -15.58 14.40 12.16
N GLN A 259 -15.56 13.25 12.82
CA GLN A 259 -14.97 13.09 14.16
C GLN A 259 -13.47 12.77 14.12
N ARG A 260 -12.89 12.58 12.92
CA ARG A 260 -11.44 12.46 12.74
C ARG A 260 -10.84 13.86 12.75
N THR A 261 -10.59 14.38 13.94
CA THR A 261 -10.17 15.78 14.15
C THR A 261 -8.69 16.04 13.82
N VAL A 262 -8.02 15.05 13.23
CA VAL A 262 -6.61 15.14 12.84
C VAL A 262 -6.45 14.65 11.42
N ASP A 263 -5.44 15.15 10.71
CA ASP A 263 -4.98 14.58 9.45
C ASP A 263 -3.75 13.65 9.64
N VAL A 264 -3.22 13.14 8.53
CA VAL A 264 -2.05 12.24 8.53
C VAL A 264 -0.79 12.96 9.05
N ALA A 265 -0.60 14.23 8.70
CA ALA A 265 0.57 15.01 9.11
C ALA A 265 0.51 15.32 10.61
N GLU A 266 -0.65 15.74 11.11
CA GLU A 266 -0.88 15.99 12.54
C GLU A 266 -0.75 14.71 13.38
N LEU A 267 -1.22 13.57 12.86
CA LEU A 267 -0.98 12.26 13.48
C LEU A 267 0.52 11.95 13.54
N CYS A 268 1.26 12.18 12.44
CA CYS A 268 2.70 11.98 12.38
C CYS A 268 3.45 12.82 13.42
N GLU A 269 3.19 14.13 13.44
CA GLU A 269 3.80 15.08 14.38
C GLU A 269 3.48 14.70 15.84
N GLY A 270 2.23 14.35 16.12
CA GLY A 270 1.81 13.95 17.46
C GLY A 270 2.44 12.65 17.95
N LEU A 271 2.75 11.70 17.05
CA LEU A 271 3.51 10.49 17.38
C LEU A 271 5.02 10.74 17.47
N ALA A 272 5.56 11.71 16.73
CA ALA A 272 6.97 12.08 16.78
C ALA A 272 7.32 12.91 18.03
N ALA A 273 6.35 13.68 18.55
CA ALA A 273 6.52 14.56 19.69
C ALA A 273 6.92 13.79 20.96
N ARG A 274 8.23 13.77 21.25
CA ARG A 274 8.72 13.52 22.61
C ARG A 274 8.23 14.69 23.46
N ARG A 275 7.22 14.49 24.33
CA ARG A 275 6.98 15.50 25.37
C ARG A 275 8.24 15.59 26.23
N CYS A 276 9.02 16.65 26.03
CA CYS A 276 9.95 17.13 27.04
C CYS A 276 9.13 17.33 28.31
N LEU A 277 9.46 16.56 29.35
CA LEU A 277 8.85 16.66 30.69
C LEU A 277 9.15 17.99 31.41
N TRP A 278 9.66 19.02 30.72
CA TRP A 278 10.24 20.22 31.33
C TRP A 278 9.38 21.49 31.25
N PHE A 279 8.23 21.48 30.57
CA PHE A 279 7.32 22.63 30.57
C PHE A 279 5.92 22.26 31.05
N ARG A 280 5.79 22.23 32.39
CA ARG A 280 4.59 22.64 33.13
C ARG A 280 5.08 23.50 34.30
N GLY A 281 5.16 24.81 34.06
CA GLY A 281 5.15 25.84 35.08
C GLY A 281 3.74 26.40 35.19
#